data_AF-A0A2T0UWD6-F1
#
_entry.id   AF-A0A2T0UWD6-F1
#
_cell.length_a   1.000
_cell.length_b   1.000
_cell.length_c   1.000
_cell.angle_alpha   90.00
_cell.angle_beta   90.00
_cell.angle_gamma   90.00
#
_symmetry.space_group_name_H-M   'P 1'
#
loop_
_entity.id
_entity.type
_entity.pdbx_description
1 polymer ?
#
loop_
_entity_poly.entity_id
_entity_poly.type
_entity_poly.pdbx_seq_one_letter_code
_entity_poly.pdbx_strand_id
1 'polypeptide(L)' 'MSQAGWRKSSKSSGDSNSQCVEARPAASGFQVRDSKLGDASPIFDLQTADFGSLLRAAGRG' A
#
# COMPACT_ATOMS: atom_id res chain seq x y z
N MET A 1 5.67 16.69 0.21
CA MET A 1 5.15 15.62 1.09
C MET A 1 6.21 14.53 1.16
N SER A 2 7.00 14.49 2.24
CA SER A 2 8.02 13.45 2.41
C SER A 2 7.32 12.10 2.65
N GLN A 3 7.26 11.30 1.59
CA GLN A 3 6.80 9.90 1.55
C GLN A 3 7.69 8.94 2.36
N ALA A 4 8.26 9.39 3.48
CA ALA A 4 9.30 8.67 4.19
C ALA A 4 8.81 7.27 4.60
N GLY A 5 9.42 6.24 3.98
CA GLY A 5 9.11 4.83 4.21
C GLY A 5 8.01 4.23 3.33
N TRP A 6 7.20 5.02 2.63
CA TRP A 6 6.14 4.51 1.75
C TRP A 6 6.70 4.03 0.42
N ARG A 7 6.35 2.80 0.03
CA ARG A 7 6.69 2.19 -1.25
C ARG A 7 5.43 1.97 -2.07
N LYS A 8 5.38 2.57 -3.26
CA LYS A 8 4.28 2.39 -4.20
C LYS A 8 4.29 0.98 -4.80
N SER A 9 3.12 0.40 -4.99
CA SER A 9 2.98 -0.91 -5.65
C SER A 9 3.39 -0.83 -7.12
N SER A 10 4.00 -1.90 -7.65
CA SER A 10 4.29 -2.02 -9.09
C SER A 10 3.03 -2.16 -9.96
N LYS A 11 1.89 -2.53 -9.35
CA LYS A 11 0.58 -2.56 -10.01
C LYS A 11 -0.08 -1.17 -10.10
N SER A 12 0.50 -0.16 -9.45
CA SER A 12 0.10 1.24 -9.60
C SER A 12 0.83 1.82 -10.80
N SER A 13 0.32 1.62 -12.02
CA SER A 13 0.85 2.28 -13.21
C SER A 13 0.71 3.82 -13.13
N GLY A 14 1.29 4.54 -14.09
CA GLY A 14 1.28 6.01 -14.13
C GLY A 14 0.05 6.62 -14.83
N ASP A 15 -0.91 5.79 -15.25
CA ASP A 15 -2.11 6.25 -15.95
C ASP A 15 -3.23 6.67 -14.96
N SER A 16 -4.19 7.45 -15.44
CA SER A 16 -5.30 7.97 -14.65
C SER A 16 -6.19 6.88 -14.03
N ASN A 17 -6.12 5.64 -14.55
CA ASN A 17 -6.91 4.49 -14.10
C ASN A 17 -6.14 3.58 -13.12
N SER A 18 -4.92 3.96 -12.75
CA SER A 18 -4.04 3.11 -11.97
C SER A 18 -4.50 2.93 -10.53
N GLN A 19 -4.30 1.74 -9.98
CA GLN A 19 -4.66 1.41 -8.59
C GLN A 19 -3.53 1.89 -7.67
N CYS A 20 -3.58 3.16 -7.25
CA CYS A 20 -2.50 3.90 -6.60
C CYS A 20 -2.24 3.52 -5.13
N VAL A 21 -1.94 2.26 -4.85
CA VAL A 21 -1.68 1.72 -3.51
C VAL A 21 -0.21 1.88 -3.12
N GLU A 22 0.04 2.15 -1.85
CA GLU A 22 1.38 2.17 -1.25
C GLU A 22 1.39 1.49 0.12
N ALA A 23 2.56 0.95 0.49
CA ALA A 23 2.76 0.23 1.73
C ALA A 23 4.07 0.63 2.42
N ARG A 24 4.13 0.49 3.75
CA ARG A 24 5.36 0.68 4.54
C ARG A 24 5.43 -0.30 5.72
N PRO A 25 6.62 -0.64 6.22
CA PRO A 25 6.78 -1.24 7.54
C PRO A 25 6.31 -0.27 8.63
N ALA A 26 5.68 -0.81 9.68
CA ALA A 26 5.28 -0.07 10.87
C ALA A 26 5.88 -0.73 12.12
N ALA A 27 5.66 -0.13 13.31
CA ALA A 27 6.16 -0.68 14.57
C ALA A 27 5.68 -2.13 14.81
N SER A 28 4.46 -2.44 14.37
CA SER A 28 3.91 -3.80 14.34
C SER A 28 3.31 -4.09 12.97
N GLY A 29 4.00 -4.90 12.16
CA GLY A 29 3.52 -5.33 10.84
C GLY A 29 3.70 -4.27 9.76
N PHE A 30 2.65 -4.04 8.97
CA PHE A 30 2.66 -3.19 7.78
C PHE A 30 1.47 -2.25 7.74
N GLN A 31 1.67 -1.10 7.10
CA GLN A 31 0.60 -0.17 6.79
C GLN A 31 0.38 -0.10 5.29
N VAL A 32 -0.88 0.00 4.88
CA VAL A 32 -1.30 0.16 3.47
C VAL A 32 -2.29 1.31 3.35
N ARG A 33 -2.17 2.09 2.27
CA ARG A 33 -3.08 3.20 1.97
C ARG A 33 -3.23 3.45 0.47
N ASP A 34 -4.27 4.21 0.10
CA ASP A 34 -4.43 4.73 -1.26
C ASP A 34 -3.76 6.11 -1.38
N SER A 35 -2.70 6.18 -2.16
CA SER A 35 -1.96 7.43 -2.39
C SER A 35 -2.76 8.51 -3.10
N LYS A 36 -3.86 8.18 -3.80
CA LYS A 36 -4.74 9.18 -4.45
C LYS A 36 -5.44 10.09 -3.44
N LEU A 37 -5.70 9.59 -2.24
CA LEU A 37 -6.42 10.34 -1.21
C LEU A 37 -5.51 11.30 -0.45
N GLY A 38 -4.21 11.33 -0.75
CA GLY A 38 -3.26 12.22 -0.08
C GLY A 38 -3.32 12.05 1.45
N ASP A 39 -3.26 13.13 2.20
CA ASP A 39 -3.26 13.06 3.67
C ASP A 39 -4.60 12.58 4.26
N ALA A 40 -5.68 12.60 3.46
CA ALA A 40 -6.99 12.08 3.87
C ALA A 40 -7.12 10.54 3.72
N SER A 41 -6.09 9.87 3.20
CA SER A 41 -6.12 8.42 3.00
C SER A 41 -6.19 7.67 4.34
N PRO A 42 -7.16 6.76 4.54
CA PRO A 42 -7.15 5.89 5.70
C PRO A 42 -5.91 4.99 5.65
N ILE A 43 -5.27 4.83 6.80
CA ILE A 43 -4.11 3.95 6.96
C ILE A 43 -4.62 2.65 7.60
N PHE A 44 -4.48 1.54 6.87
CA PHE A 44 -4.81 0.22 7.38
C PHE A 44 -3.57 -0.44 7.98
N ASP A 45 -3.63 -0.80 9.26
CA ASP A 45 -2.63 -1.63 9.93
C ASP A 45 -2.92 -3.11 9.67
N LEU A 46 -1.90 -3.83 9.21
CA LEU A 46 -1.97 -5.26 8.91
C LEU A 46 -0.87 -6.00 9.65
N GLN A 47 -1.22 -7.14 10.24
CA GLN A 47 -0.20 -8.06 10.75
C GLN A 47 0.62 -8.64 9.59
N THR A 48 1.84 -9.10 9.88
CA THR A 48 2.74 -9.70 8.87
C THR A 48 2.07 -10.84 8.10
N ALA A 49 1.27 -11.67 8.77
CA ALA A 49 0.54 -12.77 8.15
C ALA A 49 -0.50 -12.27 7.14
N ASP A 50 -1.31 -11.27 7.51
CA ASP A 50 -2.34 -10.69 6.66
C ASP A 50 -1.75 -9.94 5.47
N PHE A 51 -0.68 -9.18 5.70
CA PHE A 51 0.04 -8.53 4.61
C PHE A 51 0.61 -9.56 3.62
N GLY A 52 1.17 -10.67 4.11
CA GLY A 52 1.60 -11.79 3.26
C GLY A 52 0.45 -12.43 2.48
N SER A 53 -0.73 -12.57 3.07
CA SER A 53 -1.94 -13.06 2.38
C SER A 53 -2.42 -12.09 1.30
N LEU A 54 -2.42 -10.79 1.58
CA LEU A 54 -2.73 -9.73 0.62
C LEU A 54 -1.80 -9.79 -0.60
N LEU A 55 -0.49 -9.88 -0.38
CA LEU A 55 0.49 -9.96 -1.48
C LEU A 55 0.27 -11.20 -2.36
N ARG A 56 -0.02 -12.36 -1.76
CA ARG A 56 -0.32 -13.59 -2.51
C ARG A 56 -1.61 -13.45 -3.33
N ALA A 57 -2.64 -12.81 -2.78
CA ALA A 57 -3.88 -12.55 -3.50
C ALA A 57 -3.65 -11.59 -4.67
N ALA A 58 -2.93 -10.48 -4.45
CA ALA A 58 -2.63 -9.48 -5.47
C ALA A 58 -1.70 -9.98 -6.59
N GLY A 59 -0.87 -10.99 -6.31
CA GLY A 59 0.02 -11.63 -7.29
C GLY A 59 -0.67 -12.61 -8.25
N ARG A 60 -1.95 -12.95 -8.04
CA ARG A 60 -2.72 -13.86 -8.91
C ARG A 60 -3.43 -13.12 -10.05
N GLY A 61 -2.69 -12.42 -10.90
CA GLY A 61 -3.24 -11.69 -12.04
C GLY A 61 -2.28 -11.62 -13.21
#